data_AF-A0A3B3WDL8-F1
#
_entry.id   AF-A0A3B3WDL8-F1
#
_cell.length_a   1.000
_cell.length_b   1.000
_cell.length_c   1.000
_cell.angle_alpha   90.00
_cell.angle_beta   90.00
_cell.angle_gamma   90.00
#
_symmetry.space_group_name_H-M   'P 1'
#
loop_
_entity.id
_entity.type
_entity.pdbx_description
1 polymer ?
#
loop_
_entity_poly.entity_id
_entity_poly.type
_entity_poly.pdbx_seq_one_letter_code
_entity_poly.pdbx_strand_id
1 'polypeptide(L)'
;GATALYSPSFLFQFPDYDHLYCKYCYVYGHDWAPTTGLEEGITQITSKSSQSHKLIWNFPLETTFKSTNPSGWPQLVVSVYGPDVFGNDVVRGYGATHIPFTPGQHIRTIPMFVPEPTWRLQKFTGWLLGRRPEYTDPKVVAHGEGREVTRVRSQGFVTISFHIMTKDMKRMGYDTGPTNSSTVQSATSSQSRDAQ
;
A
#
# COMPACT_ATOMS: atom_id res chain seq x y z
N GLY A 1 9.08 -11.18 17.75
CA GLY A 1 8.38 -9.94 17.36
C GLY A 1 7.59 -10.24 16.11
N ALA A 2 6.46 -9.57 15.90
CA ALA A 2 5.68 -9.69 14.68
C ALA A 2 6.59 -9.48 13.46
N THR A 3 6.38 -10.24 12.40
CA THR A 3 7.16 -10.18 11.15
C THR A 3 6.17 -10.47 10.06
N ALA A 4 5.76 -9.44 9.34
CA ALA A 4 4.86 -9.57 8.21
C ALA A 4 5.63 -9.21 6.96
N LEU A 5 5.81 -10.21 6.10
CA LEU A 5 6.18 -10.01 4.70
C LEU A 5 4.93 -9.57 3.95
N TYR A 6 5.12 -8.84 2.86
CA TYR A 6 4.06 -8.42 1.94
C TYR A 6 4.49 -8.78 0.52
N SER A 7 3.55 -9.12 -0.36
CA SER A 7 3.81 -9.28 -1.79
C SER A 7 2.58 -8.80 -2.57
N PRO A 8 2.37 -7.48 -2.65
CA PRO A 8 1.20 -6.92 -3.31
C PRO A 8 1.33 -6.92 -4.82
N SER A 9 0.48 -7.71 -5.47
CA SER A 9 0.08 -7.43 -6.85
C SER A 9 -0.98 -6.33 -6.84
N PHE A 10 -0.84 -5.37 -7.75
CA PHE A 10 -1.71 -4.21 -7.87
C PHE A 10 -2.53 -4.30 -9.15
N LEU A 11 -3.85 -4.11 -9.02
CA LEU A 11 -4.76 -4.01 -10.14
C LEU A 11 -5.50 -2.68 -10.03
N PHE A 12 -5.28 -1.78 -10.98
CA PHE A 12 -5.92 -0.47 -10.96
C PHE A 12 -7.06 -0.42 -11.98
N GLN A 13 -8.13 0.25 -11.57
CA GLN A 13 -9.32 0.48 -12.37
C GLN A 13 -9.60 1.97 -12.37
N PHE A 14 -9.13 2.66 -13.41
CA PHE A 14 -9.36 4.08 -13.67
C PHE A 14 -9.98 4.21 -15.08
N PRO A 15 -11.31 4.35 -15.19
CA PRO A 15 -11.99 4.34 -16.48
C PRO A 15 -11.45 5.39 -17.45
N ASP A 16 -11.17 6.59 -16.96
CA ASP A 16 -10.84 7.76 -17.78
C ASP A 16 -9.34 7.99 -18.00
N TYR A 17 -8.47 7.22 -17.33
CA TYR A 17 -7.01 7.48 -17.34
C TYR A 17 -6.19 6.28 -17.81
N ASP A 18 -5.09 6.56 -18.50
CA ASP A 18 -4.12 5.58 -18.99
C ASP A 18 -2.69 6.07 -18.70
N HIS A 19 -1.68 5.23 -18.91
CA HIS A 19 -0.27 5.52 -18.63
C HIS A 19 -0.07 5.97 -17.19
N LEU A 20 -0.50 5.13 -16.25
CA LEU A 20 -0.45 5.43 -14.83
C LEU A 20 0.83 4.87 -14.22
N TYR A 21 1.22 5.38 -13.06
CA TYR A 21 2.13 4.73 -12.12
C TYR A 21 1.68 5.00 -10.68
N CYS A 22 2.23 4.25 -9.73
CA CYS A 22 1.90 4.36 -8.31
C CYS A 22 3.14 4.74 -7.50
N LYS A 23 2.99 5.70 -6.59
CA LYS A 23 3.88 5.85 -5.44
C LYS A 23 3.20 5.22 -4.23
N TYR A 24 3.93 4.47 -3.43
CA TYR A 24 3.44 3.91 -2.18
C TYR A 24 4.37 4.26 -1.02
N CYS A 25 3.82 4.33 0.18
CA CYS A 25 4.58 4.42 1.42
C CYS A 25 3.80 3.79 2.57
N TYR A 26 4.51 3.44 3.65
CA TYR A 26 3.88 2.95 4.87
C TYR A 26 3.76 4.06 5.93
N VAL A 27 2.63 4.07 6.62
CA VAL A 27 2.39 4.90 7.81
C VAL A 27 2.15 3.98 9.00
N TYR A 28 2.86 4.21 10.09
CA TYR A 28 2.83 3.34 11.25
C TYR A 28 3.19 4.13 12.52
N GLY A 29 2.76 3.64 13.67
CA GLY A 29 3.02 4.26 14.97
C GLY A 29 4.45 4.04 15.45
N HIS A 30 4.85 4.82 16.46
CA HIS A 30 6.21 4.85 17.01
C HIS A 30 6.81 3.49 17.43
N ASP A 31 5.99 2.54 17.86
CA ASP A 31 6.46 1.20 18.28
C ASP A 31 6.75 0.26 17.11
N TRP A 32 6.26 0.59 15.91
CA TRP A 32 6.53 -0.16 14.70
C TRP A 32 7.84 0.28 14.07
N ALA A 33 8.76 -0.66 13.93
CA ALA A 33 10.04 -0.45 13.28
C ALA A 33 10.14 -1.32 12.02
N PRO A 34 10.41 -0.73 10.84
CA PRO A 34 10.77 -1.49 9.66
C PRO A 34 12.13 -2.13 9.86
N THR A 35 12.25 -3.42 9.53
CA THR A 35 13.50 -4.18 9.69
C THR A 35 14.14 -4.55 8.37
N THR A 36 13.34 -4.74 7.32
CA THR A 36 13.81 -5.07 5.97
C THR A 36 12.83 -4.53 4.93
N GLY A 37 13.32 -4.36 3.70
CA GLY A 37 12.51 -3.91 2.56
C GLY A 37 12.45 -2.40 2.40
N LEU A 38 11.68 -1.96 1.41
CA LEU A 38 11.48 -0.54 1.11
C LEU A 38 10.27 -0.01 1.89
N GLU A 39 10.43 1.13 2.53
CA GLU A 39 9.33 1.81 3.24
C GLU A 39 8.47 2.68 2.32
N GLU A 40 9.05 3.07 1.18
CA GLU A 40 8.39 3.81 0.12
C GLU A 40 9.01 3.45 -1.23
N GLY A 41 8.25 3.67 -2.30
CA GLY A 41 8.76 3.44 -3.63
C GLY A 41 7.78 3.84 -4.72
N ILE A 42 8.21 3.62 -5.96
CA ILE A 42 7.49 3.98 -7.16
C ILE A 42 7.45 2.76 -8.09
N THR A 43 6.28 2.46 -8.63
CA THR A 43 6.10 1.39 -9.62
C THR A 43 6.52 1.86 -11.01
N GLN A 44 6.73 0.92 -11.93
CA GLN A 44 6.78 1.22 -13.37
C GLN A 44 5.51 1.92 -13.86
N ILE A 45 5.60 2.58 -15.01
CA ILE A 45 4.42 3.06 -15.74
C ILE A 45 3.78 1.87 -16.44
N THR A 46 2.45 1.76 -16.38
CA THR A 46 1.71 0.77 -17.18
C THR A 46 0.59 1.43 -17.96
N SER A 47 0.18 0.77 -19.03
CA SER A 47 -0.94 1.17 -19.87
C SER A 47 -2.06 0.15 -19.84
N LYS A 48 -3.27 0.57 -20.20
CA LYS A 48 -4.42 -0.32 -20.35
C LYS A 48 -4.10 -1.41 -21.37
N SER A 49 -4.52 -2.63 -21.05
CA SER A 49 -4.49 -3.73 -22.00
C SER A 49 -5.51 -3.46 -23.13
N SER A 50 -5.17 -3.84 -24.37
CA SER A 50 -6.10 -3.74 -25.50
C SER A 50 -7.41 -4.52 -25.31
N GLN A 51 -7.44 -5.48 -24.38
CA GLN A 51 -8.59 -6.34 -24.10
C GLN A 51 -9.27 -6.05 -22.75
N SER A 52 -8.74 -5.13 -21.94
CA SER A 52 -9.36 -4.79 -20.65
C SER A 52 -9.05 -3.36 -20.19
N HIS A 53 -10.01 -2.71 -19.56
CA HIS A 53 -9.80 -1.40 -18.89
C HIS A 53 -8.98 -1.50 -17.58
N LYS A 54 -8.29 -2.62 -17.35
CA LYS A 54 -7.49 -2.87 -16.15
C LYS A 54 -6.02 -2.60 -16.45
N LEU A 55 -5.37 -1.97 -15.48
CA LEU A 55 -3.94 -1.77 -15.46
C LEU A 55 -3.36 -2.74 -14.42
N ILE A 56 -2.51 -3.67 -14.85
CA ILE A 56 -1.96 -4.73 -14.00
C ILE A 56 -0.49 -4.41 -13.73
N TRP A 57 -0.13 -4.42 -12.45
CA TRP A 57 1.26 -4.39 -12.01
C TRP A 57 1.58 -5.62 -11.19
N ASN A 58 2.66 -6.28 -11.59
CA ASN A 58 3.31 -7.27 -10.76
C ASN A 58 4.58 -6.63 -10.18
N PHE A 59 4.43 -5.85 -9.10
CA PHE A 59 5.55 -5.17 -8.45
C PHE A 59 5.69 -5.70 -7.02
N PRO A 60 6.78 -6.41 -6.68
CA PRO A 60 6.94 -6.98 -5.35
C PRO A 60 7.23 -5.87 -4.33
N LEU A 61 6.28 -5.59 -3.44
CA LEU A 61 6.55 -4.80 -2.22
C LEU A 61 6.81 -5.73 -1.06
N GLU A 62 8.08 -6.02 -0.81
CA GLU A 62 8.49 -6.79 0.36
C GLU A 62 8.99 -5.81 1.42
N THR A 63 8.28 -5.73 2.54
CA THR A 63 8.68 -4.95 3.72
C THR A 63 8.39 -5.78 4.96
N THR A 64 9.24 -5.72 5.98
CA THR A 64 9.01 -6.37 7.26
C THR A 64 8.96 -5.33 8.36
N PHE A 65 7.94 -5.40 9.21
CA PHE A 65 7.86 -4.61 10.43
C PHE A 65 7.95 -5.48 11.67
N LYS A 66 8.51 -4.91 12.74
CA LYS A 66 8.54 -5.46 14.09
C LYS A 66 7.93 -4.45 15.05
N SER A 67 7.15 -4.93 16.00
CA SER A 67 6.63 -4.13 17.11
C SER A 67 6.54 -4.98 18.38
N THR A 68 6.45 -4.31 19.53
CA THR A 68 6.14 -4.88 20.85
C THR A 68 4.65 -4.76 21.20
N ASN A 69 3.88 -3.94 20.49
CA ASN A 69 2.44 -3.75 20.69
C ASN A 69 1.69 -3.45 19.37
N PRO A 70 0.37 -3.62 19.30
CA PRO A 70 -0.41 -3.42 18.08
C PRO A 70 -0.81 -1.96 17.82
N SER A 71 -0.50 -1.03 18.73
CA SER A 71 -0.90 0.37 18.61
C SER A 71 -0.23 1.02 17.39
N GLY A 72 -0.96 1.87 16.67
CA GLY A 72 -0.47 2.50 15.44
C GLY A 72 -0.17 1.50 14.33
N TRP A 73 -1.04 0.49 14.17
CA TRP A 73 -0.89 -0.57 13.18
C TRP A 73 -0.57 -0.03 11.77
N PRO A 74 0.36 -0.66 11.03
CA PRO A 74 0.79 -0.15 9.74
C PRO A 74 -0.34 -0.04 8.71
N GLN A 75 -0.30 1.05 7.96
CA GLN A 75 -1.17 1.34 6.83
C GLN A 75 -0.31 1.49 5.58
N LEU A 76 -0.81 0.98 4.46
CA LEU A 76 -0.27 1.23 3.14
C LEU A 76 -1.00 2.41 2.53
N VAL A 77 -0.26 3.47 2.20
CA VAL A 77 -0.75 4.63 1.46
C VAL A 77 -0.31 4.50 0.01
N VAL A 78 -1.24 4.75 -0.91
CA VAL A 78 -1.02 4.69 -2.36
C VAL A 78 -1.44 6.01 -3.00
N SER A 79 -0.60 6.48 -3.93
CA SER A 79 -0.81 7.68 -4.71
C SER A 79 -0.62 7.35 -6.19
N VAL A 80 -1.68 7.49 -6.99
CA VAL A 80 -1.65 7.17 -8.41
C VAL A 80 -1.46 8.43 -9.23
N TYR A 81 -0.52 8.39 -10.16
CA TYR A 81 -0.14 9.50 -11.04
C TYR A 81 -0.32 9.10 -12.51
N GLY A 82 -0.56 10.09 -13.36
CA GLY A 82 -0.56 9.93 -14.81
C GLY A 82 -0.61 11.25 -15.56
N PRO A 83 -0.39 11.25 -16.88
CA PRO A 83 -0.20 12.46 -17.68
C PRO A 83 -1.49 13.26 -17.81
N ASP A 84 -1.42 14.59 -17.70
CA ASP A 84 -2.48 15.52 -18.10
C ASP A 84 -2.46 15.78 -19.62
N VAL A 85 -3.36 16.65 -20.09
CA VAL A 85 -3.48 17.01 -21.52
C VAL A 85 -2.18 17.62 -22.08
N PHE A 86 -1.32 18.16 -21.21
CA PHE A 86 -0.04 18.76 -21.55
C PHE A 86 1.14 17.81 -21.30
N GLY A 87 0.89 16.55 -20.93
CA GLY A 87 1.91 15.55 -20.63
C GLY A 87 2.58 15.69 -19.27
N ASN A 88 2.06 16.53 -18.37
CA ASN A 88 2.57 16.61 -17.00
C ASN A 88 1.98 15.51 -16.14
N ASP A 89 2.81 14.85 -15.33
CA ASP A 89 2.31 13.90 -14.33
C ASP A 89 1.54 14.61 -13.22
N VAL A 90 0.26 14.26 -13.10
CA VAL A 90 -0.64 14.78 -12.07
C VAL A 90 -1.28 13.63 -11.30
N VAL A 91 -1.66 13.91 -10.06
CA VAL A 91 -2.30 12.92 -9.19
C VAL A 91 -3.71 12.61 -9.72
N ARG A 92 -3.99 11.32 -9.88
CA ARG A 92 -5.30 10.76 -10.27
C ARG A 92 -6.06 10.22 -9.06
N GLY A 93 -5.38 9.87 -7.98
CA GLY A 93 -6.06 9.61 -6.73
C GLY A 93 -5.11 9.20 -5.61
N TYR A 94 -5.59 9.42 -4.39
CA TYR A 94 -5.02 8.93 -3.15
C TYR A 94 -5.90 7.84 -2.55
N GLY A 95 -5.27 6.90 -1.88
CA GLY A 95 -5.95 5.85 -1.13
C GLY A 95 -5.07 5.33 -0.02
N ALA A 96 -5.68 4.75 1.00
CA ALA A 96 -4.95 4.08 2.06
C ALA A 96 -5.74 2.86 2.55
N THR A 97 -5.03 1.86 3.06
CA THR A 97 -5.65 0.72 3.73
C THR A 97 -4.76 0.21 4.85
N HIS A 98 -5.38 -0.29 5.91
CA HIS A 98 -4.64 -1.00 6.95
C HIS A 98 -4.12 -2.32 6.40
N ILE A 99 -2.90 -2.65 6.81
CA ILE A 99 -2.35 -3.96 6.54
C ILE A 99 -3.19 -5.03 7.29
N PRO A 100 -3.52 -6.18 6.66
CA PRO A 100 -4.22 -7.25 7.36
C PRO A 100 -3.44 -7.80 8.57
N PHE A 101 -4.17 -8.08 9.65
CA PHE A 101 -3.61 -8.52 10.94
C PHE A 101 -3.47 -10.04 11.07
N THR A 102 -4.10 -10.82 10.18
CA THR A 102 -4.01 -12.28 10.18
C THR A 102 -3.06 -12.78 9.08
N PRO A 103 -2.28 -13.84 9.34
CA PRO A 103 -1.53 -14.54 8.32
C PRO A 103 -2.41 -15.03 7.15
N GLY A 104 -1.82 -15.11 5.96
CA GLY A 104 -2.48 -15.62 4.76
C GLY A 104 -2.62 -14.58 3.66
N GLN A 105 -3.38 -14.95 2.62
CA GLN A 105 -3.64 -14.10 1.47
C GLN A 105 -4.89 -13.24 1.71
N HIS A 106 -4.80 -11.94 1.45
CA HIS A 106 -5.90 -11.00 1.62
C HIS A 106 -6.00 -10.08 0.42
N ILE A 107 -7.20 -9.96 -0.14
CA ILE A 107 -7.47 -8.96 -1.17
C ILE A 107 -8.13 -7.75 -0.51
N ARG A 108 -7.62 -6.55 -0.82
CA ARG A 108 -8.20 -5.27 -0.40
C ARG A 108 -8.41 -4.39 -1.61
N THR A 109 -9.60 -3.81 -1.71
CA THR A 109 -9.92 -2.82 -2.74
C THR A 109 -10.01 -1.46 -2.08
N ILE A 110 -9.14 -0.55 -2.51
CA ILE A 110 -9.04 0.82 -2.01
C ILE A 110 -9.76 1.74 -2.99
N PRO A 111 -10.81 2.46 -2.57
CA PRO A 111 -11.38 3.52 -3.36
C PRO A 111 -10.39 4.70 -3.45
N MET A 112 -10.22 5.23 -4.66
CA MET A 112 -9.24 6.27 -4.94
C MET A 112 -9.93 7.63 -5.06
N PHE A 113 -9.47 8.59 -4.27
CA PHE A 113 -10.07 9.90 -4.18
C PHE A 113 -9.09 10.98 -4.61
N VAL A 114 -9.57 11.94 -5.39
CA VAL A 114 -8.86 13.19 -5.62
C VAL A 114 -9.68 14.32 -4.97
N PRO A 115 -9.05 15.29 -4.30
CA PRO A 115 -9.75 16.49 -3.87
C PRO A 115 -10.27 17.26 -5.10
N GLU A 116 -11.56 17.58 -5.11
CA GLU A 116 -12.16 18.52 -6.06
C GLU A 116 -11.80 19.94 -5.62
N PRO A 117 -11.20 20.76 -6.50
CA PRO A 117 -10.92 22.14 -6.17
C PRO A 117 -12.22 22.92 -6.10
N THR A 118 -12.50 23.53 -4.95
CA THR A 118 -13.52 24.56 -4.81
C THR A 118 -13.06 25.78 -5.61
N TRP A 119 -13.45 25.86 -6.89
CA TRP A 119 -13.54 27.13 -7.63
C TRP A 119 -12.22 27.90 -7.94
N ARG A 120 -11.31 27.35 -8.76
CA ARG A 120 -10.37 28.12 -9.62
C ARG A 120 -9.33 29.12 -9.03
N LEU A 121 -9.25 29.47 -7.74
CA LEU A 121 -8.39 30.58 -7.29
C LEU A 121 -6.97 30.20 -6.76
N GLN A 122 -6.74 28.95 -6.31
CA GLN A 122 -5.40 28.48 -5.87
C GLN A 122 -4.63 27.67 -6.94
N LYS A 123 -5.26 27.43 -8.11
CA LYS A 123 -4.64 26.69 -9.22
C LYS A 123 -3.70 27.52 -10.09
N PHE A 124 -3.58 28.84 -9.89
CA PHE A 124 -2.83 29.71 -10.82
C PHE A 124 -1.54 30.31 -10.23
N THR A 125 -1.42 30.49 -8.92
CA THR A 125 -0.26 31.20 -8.33
C THR A 125 0.99 30.33 -8.16
N GLY A 126 0.87 28.99 -8.13
CA GLY A 126 2.03 28.07 -8.16
C GLY A 126 2.36 27.52 -9.55
N TRP A 127 1.36 27.45 -10.45
CA TRP A 127 1.48 26.90 -11.80
C TRP A 127 2.32 27.78 -12.73
N LEU A 128 2.29 29.11 -12.54
CA LEU A 128 3.05 30.07 -13.34
C LEU A 128 4.54 30.17 -12.93
N LEU A 129 4.92 29.74 -11.72
CA LEU A 129 6.28 29.92 -11.16
C LEU A 129 7.18 28.67 -11.24
N GLY A 130 6.74 27.58 -11.90
CA GLY A 130 7.61 26.43 -12.20
C GLY A 130 8.16 25.67 -10.98
N ARG A 131 7.63 25.91 -9.77
CA ARG A 131 7.97 25.18 -8.55
C ARG A 131 6.78 24.33 -8.13
N ARG A 132 6.87 23.03 -8.41
CA ARG A 132 5.84 22.03 -8.12
C ARG A 132 5.62 21.94 -6.60
N PRO A 133 4.42 22.26 -6.08
CA PRO A 133 4.02 21.81 -4.77
C PRO A 133 3.61 20.34 -4.91
N GLU A 134 4.48 19.41 -4.49
CA GLU A 134 4.00 18.11 -4.01
C GLU A 134 3.09 18.37 -2.80
N TYR A 135 2.01 17.61 -2.65
CA TYR A 135 1.18 17.70 -1.45
C TYR A 135 2.07 17.61 -0.23
N THR A 136 1.95 18.63 0.63
CA THR A 136 2.49 18.67 1.98
C THR A 136 1.99 17.43 2.70
N ASP A 137 2.84 16.41 2.72
CA ASP A 137 2.69 15.10 3.34
C ASP A 137 1.52 14.20 2.84
N PRO A 138 1.79 13.18 1.99
CA PRO A 138 0.80 12.15 1.63
C PRO A 138 0.28 11.35 2.85
N LYS A 139 0.90 11.48 4.03
CA LYS A 139 0.46 10.83 5.28
C LYS A 139 -0.81 11.46 5.88
N VAL A 140 -1.28 12.61 5.41
CA VAL A 140 -2.56 13.22 5.87
C VAL A 140 -3.75 12.28 5.62
N VAL A 141 -3.69 11.45 4.57
CA VAL A 141 -4.72 10.44 4.25
C VAL A 141 -4.83 9.37 5.35
N ALA A 142 -3.73 9.08 6.05
CA ALA A 142 -3.67 8.06 7.09
C ALA A 142 -4.16 8.55 8.46
N HIS A 143 -4.07 9.86 8.73
CA HIS A 143 -4.30 10.41 10.07
C HIS A 143 -5.75 10.87 10.34
N GLY A 144 -6.59 11.01 9.30
CA GLY A 144 -8.01 11.36 9.46
C GLY A 144 -8.30 12.78 9.99
N GLU A 145 -7.30 13.49 10.54
CA GLU A 145 -7.37 14.91 10.90
C GLU A 145 -7.33 15.78 9.63
N GLY A 146 -8.34 16.63 9.46
CA GLY A 146 -8.57 17.40 8.22
C GLY A 146 -9.85 17.01 7.46
N ARG A 147 -10.74 16.21 8.07
CA ARG A 147 -12.10 15.94 7.57
C ARG A 147 -13.04 17.16 7.51
N GLU A 148 -12.49 18.39 7.57
CA GLU A 148 -13.23 19.61 7.32
C GLU A 148 -13.03 20.09 5.88
N VAL A 149 -14.08 19.88 5.08
CA VAL A 149 -14.46 20.67 3.89
C VAL A 149 -13.46 20.70 2.72
N THR A 150 -13.13 19.54 2.16
CA THR A 150 -12.80 19.45 0.72
C THR A 150 -13.69 18.40 0.07
N ARG A 151 -14.46 18.80 -0.94
CA ARG A 151 -15.28 17.87 -1.73
C ARG A 151 -14.32 16.93 -2.45
N VAL A 152 -14.47 15.61 -2.28
CA VAL A 152 -13.60 14.62 -2.96
C VAL A 152 -14.37 13.95 -4.09
N ARG A 153 -13.68 13.65 -5.20
CA ARG A 153 -14.20 12.85 -6.30
C ARG A 153 -13.54 11.48 -6.29
N SER A 154 -14.36 10.43 -6.34
CA SER A 154 -13.88 9.08 -6.62
C SER A 154 -13.45 8.98 -8.07
N GLN A 155 -12.22 8.52 -8.34
CA GLN A 155 -11.67 8.38 -9.69
C GLN A 155 -11.46 6.92 -10.11
N GLY A 156 -11.58 5.97 -9.17
CA GLY A 156 -11.30 4.57 -9.46
C GLY A 156 -11.02 3.75 -8.22
N PHE A 157 -10.47 2.56 -8.46
CA PHE A 157 -10.12 1.61 -7.42
C PHE A 157 -8.73 1.03 -7.63
N VAL A 158 -8.03 0.79 -6.53
CA VAL A 158 -6.79 0.03 -6.49
C VAL A 158 -7.03 -1.25 -5.69
N THR A 159 -6.93 -2.40 -6.33
CA THR A 159 -6.99 -3.70 -5.67
C THR A 159 -5.58 -4.20 -5.39
N ILE A 160 -5.34 -4.62 -4.15
CA ILE A 160 -4.05 -5.06 -3.62
C ILE A 160 -4.21 -6.47 -3.05
N SER A 161 -3.29 -7.37 -3.40
CA SER A 161 -3.21 -8.72 -2.82
C SER A 161 -2.12 -8.82 -1.75
N PHE A 162 -2.45 -8.76 -0.47
CA PHE A 162 -1.49 -8.91 0.62
C PHE A 162 -1.20 -10.38 0.90
N HIS A 163 0.08 -10.75 1.02
CA HIS A 163 0.51 -12.06 1.52
C HIS A 163 1.14 -11.88 2.90
N ILE A 164 0.38 -12.11 3.98
CA ILE A 164 0.81 -11.81 5.34
C ILE A 164 1.44 -13.04 5.99
N MET A 165 2.60 -12.83 6.59
CA MET A 165 3.19 -13.76 7.55
C MET A 165 3.15 -13.13 8.94
N THR A 166 3.11 -13.92 10.02
CA THR A 166 3.34 -13.37 11.37
C THR A 166 4.23 -14.31 12.16
N LYS A 167 5.03 -13.74 13.06
CA LYS A 167 5.90 -14.49 13.97
C LYS A 167 5.63 -14.05 15.40
N ASP A 168 5.59 -14.99 16.34
CA ASP A 168 5.40 -14.79 17.78
C ASP A 168 4.09 -14.09 18.22
N MET A 169 3.17 -13.72 17.32
CA MET A 169 1.91 -13.05 17.67
C MET A 169 1.06 -13.88 18.64
N LYS A 170 0.92 -15.19 18.38
CA LYS A 170 0.25 -16.13 19.29
C LYS A 170 0.93 -16.23 20.66
N ARG A 171 2.27 -16.21 20.70
CA ARG A 171 3.03 -16.28 21.96
C ARG A 171 2.81 -15.03 22.82
N MET A 172 2.55 -13.89 22.19
CA MET A 172 2.22 -12.64 22.86
C MET A 172 0.72 -12.52 23.23
N GLY A 173 -0.08 -13.57 23.00
CA GLY A 173 -1.50 -13.62 23.36
C GLY A 173 -2.46 -13.03 22.32
N TYR A 174 -1.99 -12.72 21.11
CA TYR A 174 -2.85 -12.19 20.04
C TYR A 174 -3.53 -13.33 19.24
N ASP A 175 -4.81 -13.15 18.94
CA ASP A 175 -5.53 -14.02 18.01
C ASP A 175 -5.10 -13.72 16.57
N THR A 176 -4.57 -14.74 15.89
CA THR A 176 -4.12 -14.64 14.49
C THR A 176 -5.12 -15.24 13.51
N GLY A 177 -6.35 -15.52 13.95
CA GLY A 177 -7.35 -16.23 13.16
C GLY A 177 -7.03 -17.71 12.95
N PRO A 178 -7.85 -18.41 12.15
CA PRO A 178 -7.72 -19.86 11.95
C PRO A 178 -6.37 -20.21 11.31
N THR A 179 -5.63 -21.10 11.97
CA THR A 179 -4.36 -21.63 11.45
C THR A 179 -4.65 -22.57 10.28
N ASN A 180 -4.38 -22.14 9.05
CA ASN A 180 -4.25 -23.06 7.93
C ASN A 180 -2.99 -23.90 8.16
N SER A 181 -3.19 -25.14 8.59
CA SER A 181 -2.16 -26.09 9.02
C SER A 181 -1.40 -26.73 7.85
N SER A 182 -0.89 -25.94 6.91
CA SER A 182 -0.24 -26.47 5.68
C SER A 182 1.25 -26.14 5.54
N THR A 183 1.95 -25.68 6.58
CA THR A 183 3.41 -25.50 6.51
C THR A 183 4.11 -25.77 7.83
N VAL A 184 4.04 -27.01 8.32
CA VAL A 184 5.02 -27.56 9.28
C VAL A 184 5.24 -29.04 8.98
N GLN A 185 6.10 -29.36 8.01
CA GLN A 185 6.72 -30.70 7.89
C GLN A 185 7.90 -30.65 6.91
N SER A 186 8.96 -29.91 7.26
CA SER A 186 10.26 -30.04 6.59
C SER A 186 11.39 -29.54 7.49
N ALA A 187 11.59 -30.18 8.65
CA ALA A 187 12.88 -30.20 9.35
C ALA A 187 12.77 -31.06 10.62
N THR A 188 12.88 -32.39 10.51
CA THR A 188 13.74 -33.24 11.37
C THR A 188 13.44 -34.72 11.13
N SER A 189 14.25 -35.37 10.29
CA SER A 189 14.44 -36.83 10.35
C SER A 189 15.70 -37.26 9.60
N SER A 190 16.81 -37.42 10.33
CA SER A 190 17.87 -38.43 10.09
C SER A 190 18.99 -38.17 11.11
N GLN A 191 18.84 -38.67 12.33
CA GLN A 191 19.33 -39.98 12.79
C GLN A 191 20.85 -40.04 13.01
N SER A 192 21.19 -39.94 14.29
CA SER A 192 22.39 -40.40 14.96
C SER A 192 22.48 -41.93 14.95
N ARG A 193 23.50 -42.48 14.28
CA ARG A 193 24.15 -43.81 14.43
C ARG A 193 25.51 -43.64 13.71
N ASP A 194 26.70 -43.89 14.25
CA ASP A 194 27.16 -45.04 15.01
C ASP A 194 28.31 -44.66 15.96
N ALA A 195 28.28 -45.22 17.17
CA ALA A 195 29.45 -45.44 18.01
C ALA A 195 29.38 -46.89 18.49
N GLN A 196 30.18 -47.76 17.87
CA GLN A 196 30.71 -48.97 18.47
C GLN A 196 31.90 -49.47 17.65
#